data_AF-A0AAN8EVT0-F1
#
_entry.id   AF-A0AAN8EVT0-F1
#
_cell.length_a   1.000
_cell.length_b   1.000
_cell.length_c   1.000
_cell.angle_alpha   90.00
_cell.angle_beta   90.00
_cell.angle_gamma   90.00
#
_symmetry.space_group_name_H-M   'P 1'
#
loop_
_entity.id
_entity.type
_entity.pdbx_description
1 polymer ?
#
loop_
_entity_poly.entity_id
_entity_poly.type
_entity_poly.pdbx_seq_one_letter_code
_entity_poly.pdbx_strand_id
1 'polypeptide(L)'
;MTSSLDKYRVLATFKWQALRDVVEGEDNVRIKNQIYETLRKDSLFARNYDRPSLEQLRELNHRRWKRIVELKLPLDQYSDPQGYQCLMEVLETYDQGLSARIALHSSVFGMAVASMGTKRHEELIRKTKANEVTIFWILAIADG
;
A
#
# COMPACT_ATOMS: atom_id res chain seq x y z
N MET A 1 -20.24 22.46 13.38
CA MET A 1 -21.33 22.28 12.40
C MET A 1 -21.88 20.88 12.57
N THR A 2 -23.16 20.73 12.87
CA THR A 2 -23.84 19.43 12.96
C THR A 2 -24.19 18.93 11.56
N SER A 3 -23.76 17.73 11.22
CA SER A 3 -24.00 17.04 9.95
C SER A 3 -25.46 16.56 9.88
N SER A 4 -26.08 16.53 8.68
CA SER A 4 -27.41 15.91 8.48
C SER A 4 -27.48 14.42 8.88
N LEU A 5 -26.32 13.79 9.06
CA LEU A 5 -26.18 12.40 9.52
C LEU A 5 -26.18 12.28 11.05
N ASP A 6 -26.02 13.36 11.81
CA ASP A 6 -25.91 13.31 13.27
C ASP A 6 -27.18 12.74 13.92
N LYS A 7 -28.36 13.05 13.36
CA LYS A 7 -29.65 12.48 13.78
C LYS A 7 -29.72 10.96 13.72
N TYR A 8 -28.90 10.33 12.87
CA TYR A 8 -28.79 8.88 12.80
C TYR A 8 -27.66 8.34 13.68
N ARG A 9 -26.54 9.06 13.81
CA ARG A 9 -25.41 8.66 14.67
C ARG A 9 -25.82 8.52 16.14
N VAL A 10 -26.73 9.38 16.62
CA VAL A 10 -27.24 9.32 18.00
C VAL A 10 -28.14 8.11 18.26
N LEU A 11 -28.63 7.42 17.22
CA LEU A 11 -29.45 6.22 17.36
C LEU A 11 -28.61 4.96 17.63
N ALA A 12 -27.28 5.04 17.51
CA ALA A 12 -26.41 3.90 17.75
C ALA A 12 -26.47 3.48 19.22
N THR A 13 -26.84 2.23 19.47
CA THR A 13 -26.93 1.63 20.82
C THR A 13 -25.59 1.10 21.33
N PHE A 14 -24.52 1.21 20.54
CA PHE A 14 -23.17 0.77 20.86
C PHE A 14 -22.13 1.77 20.37
N LYS A 15 -20.92 1.71 20.94
CA LYS A 15 -19.78 2.53 20.50
C LYS A 15 -19.21 1.96 19.21
N TRP A 16 -19.30 2.70 18.11
CA TRP A 16 -18.82 2.24 16.80
C TRP A 16 -17.31 1.96 16.77
N GLN A 17 -16.52 2.67 17.58
CA GLN A 17 -15.08 2.42 17.71
C GLN A 17 -14.81 1.02 18.27
N ALA A 18 -15.56 0.61 19.29
CA ALA A 18 -15.43 -0.73 19.86
C ALA A 18 -15.83 -1.81 18.85
N LEU A 19 -16.87 -1.58 18.04
CA LEU A 19 -17.23 -2.50 16.97
C LEU A 19 -16.10 -2.62 15.93
N ARG A 20 -15.53 -1.50 15.48
CA ARG A 20 -14.39 -1.49 14.55
C ARG A 20 -13.22 -2.28 15.12
N ASP A 21 -12.87 -2.04 16.37
CA ASP A 21 -11.74 -2.69 17.04
C ASP A 21 -11.96 -4.21 17.18
N VAL A 22 -13.20 -4.65 17.40
CA VAL A 22 -13.57 -6.08 17.40
C VAL A 22 -13.51 -6.71 16.01
N VAL A 23 -13.98 -6.01 14.97
CA VAL A 23 -14.04 -6.53 13.59
C VAL A 23 -12.66 -6.59 12.95
N GLU A 24 -11.86 -5.54 13.14
CA GLU A 24 -10.58 -5.39 12.45
C GLU A 24 -9.39 -5.83 13.31
N GLY A 25 -9.55 -5.84 14.64
CA GLY A 25 -8.47 -6.02 15.62
C GLY A 25 -7.83 -4.68 16.03
N GLU A 26 -7.69 -4.44 17.33
CA GLU A 26 -7.14 -3.18 17.89
C GLU A 26 -5.76 -2.83 17.32
N ASP A 27 -4.88 -3.82 17.16
CA ASP A 27 -3.54 -3.61 16.60
C ASP A 27 -3.59 -3.19 15.13
N ASN A 28 -4.45 -3.83 14.32
CA ASN A 28 -4.63 -3.46 12.91
C ASN A 28 -5.19 -2.05 12.78
N VAL A 29 -6.16 -1.69 13.62
CA VAL A 29 -6.70 -0.32 13.69
C VAL A 29 -5.60 0.68 14.03
N ARG A 30 -4.75 0.37 15.02
CA ARG A 30 -3.63 1.24 15.43
C ARG A 30 -2.63 1.42 14.28
N ILE A 31 -2.20 0.34 13.63
CA ILE A 31 -1.27 0.37 12.50
C ILE A 31 -1.87 1.17 11.33
N LYS A 32 -3.12 0.87 10.94
CA LYS A 32 -3.79 1.59 9.84
C LYS A 32 -3.92 3.08 10.13
N ASN A 33 -4.26 3.46 11.37
CA ASN A 33 -4.31 4.88 11.75
C ASN A 33 -2.93 5.55 11.62
N GLN A 34 -1.84 4.89 12.02
CA GLN A 34 -0.49 5.45 11.85
C GLN A 34 -0.13 5.64 10.36
N ILE A 35 -0.49 4.69 9.51
CA ILE A 35 -0.29 4.79 8.05
C ILE A 35 -1.14 5.93 7.48
N TYR A 36 -2.43 6.03 7.83
CA TYR A 36 -3.29 7.14 7.41
C TYR A 36 -2.74 8.50 7.83
N GLU A 37 -2.27 8.66 9.07
CA GLU A 37 -1.68 9.93 9.53
C GLU A 37 -0.38 10.27 8.79
N THR A 38 0.39 9.25 8.40
CA THR A 38 1.61 9.43 7.60
C THR A 38 1.25 9.90 6.20
N LEU A 39 0.33 9.21 5.53
CA LEU A 39 -0.09 9.53 4.16
C LEU A 39 -0.86 10.85 4.08
N ARG A 40 -1.70 11.18 5.07
CA ARG A 40 -2.50 12.43 5.08
C ARG A 40 -1.63 13.68 5.07
N LYS A 41 -0.44 13.63 5.67
CA LYS A 41 0.51 14.75 5.71
C LYS A 41 1.25 14.96 4.39
N ASP A 42 1.15 14.01 3.47
CA ASP A 42 1.84 14.04 2.19
C ASP A 42 0.89 14.43 1.06
N SER A 43 1.16 15.55 0.41
CA SER A 43 0.30 16.10 -0.65
C SER A 43 0.18 15.20 -1.87
N LEU A 44 1.11 14.26 -2.08
CA LEU A 44 1.04 13.29 -3.17
C LEU A 44 -0.13 12.31 -3.00
N PHE A 45 -0.58 12.09 -1.76
CA PHE A 45 -1.71 11.23 -1.42
C PHE A 45 -2.99 12.02 -1.20
N ALA A 46 -2.97 13.35 -1.34
CA ALA A 46 -4.18 14.15 -1.31
C ALA A 46 -5.16 13.69 -2.39
N ARG A 47 -6.44 13.58 -2.03
CA ARG A 47 -7.49 13.19 -2.97
C ARG A 47 -7.76 14.36 -3.91
N ASN A 48 -7.67 14.10 -5.21
CA ASN A 48 -8.10 15.02 -6.26
C ASN A 48 -9.40 14.49 -6.89
N TYR A 49 -10.32 15.40 -7.27
CA TYR A 49 -11.57 15.08 -7.94
C TYR A 49 -11.45 15.11 -9.47
N ASP A 50 -10.28 15.47 -9.99
CA ASP A 50 -9.98 15.41 -11.42
C ASP A 50 -10.05 13.98 -11.97
N ARG A 51 -10.31 13.86 -13.27
CA ARG A 51 -10.25 12.59 -14.01
C ARG A 51 -8.96 12.55 -14.84
N PRO A 52 -7.84 12.09 -14.27
CA PRO A 52 -6.58 11.97 -15.00
C PRO A 52 -6.69 10.96 -16.14
N SER A 53 -5.87 11.16 -17.17
CA SER A 53 -5.64 10.15 -18.21
C SER A 53 -4.94 8.90 -17.63
N LEU A 54 -4.94 7.80 -18.39
CA LEU A 54 -4.25 6.58 -17.98
C LEU A 54 -2.74 6.80 -17.74
N GLU A 55 -2.11 7.64 -18.56
CA GLU A 55 -0.69 7.98 -18.42
C GLU A 55 -0.43 8.78 -17.13
N GLN A 56 -1.29 9.76 -16.84
CA GLN A 56 -1.21 10.53 -15.60
C GLN A 56 -1.41 9.66 -14.36
N LEU A 57 -2.32 8.67 -14.41
CA LEU A 57 -2.51 7.69 -13.35
C LEU A 57 -1.26 6.83 -13.14
N ARG A 58 -0.64 6.34 -14.23
CA ARG A 58 0.61 5.55 -14.15
C ARG A 58 1.75 6.34 -13.52
N GLU A 59 1.91 7.60 -13.92
CA GLU A 59 2.96 8.48 -13.37
C GLU A 59 2.68 8.82 -11.89
N LEU A 60 1.44 9.16 -11.54
CA LEU A 60 1.05 9.39 -10.14
C LEU A 60 1.31 8.15 -9.28
N ASN A 61 0.92 6.98 -9.77
CA ASN A 61 1.11 5.70 -9.11
C ASN A 61 2.60 5.41 -8.88
N HIS A 62 3.44 5.66 -9.88
CA HIS A 62 4.89 5.50 -9.75
C HIS A 62 5.51 6.41 -8.70
N ARG A 63 5.13 7.69 -8.68
CA ARG A 63 5.59 8.64 -7.66
C ARG A 63 5.14 8.22 -6.27
N ARG A 64 3.87 7.80 -6.11
CA ARG A 64 3.34 7.31 -4.82
C ARG A 64 4.09 6.08 -4.34
N TRP A 65 4.37 5.12 -5.23
CA TRP A 65 5.16 3.94 -4.89
C TRP A 65 6.56 4.31 -4.38
N LYS A 66 7.30 5.17 -5.10
CA LYS A 66 8.60 5.68 -4.62
C LYS A 66 8.48 6.31 -3.24
N ARG A 67 7.44 7.12 -3.05
CA ARG A 67 7.21 7.81 -1.78
C ARG A 67 6.92 6.84 -0.62
N ILE A 68 6.18 5.76 -0.84
CA ILE A 68 5.94 4.70 0.15
C ILE A 68 7.27 4.05 0.59
N VAL A 69 8.18 3.80 -0.35
CA VAL A 69 9.53 3.27 -0.06
C VAL A 69 10.33 4.27 0.79
N GLU A 70 10.33 5.56 0.43
CA GLU A 70 11.01 6.61 1.20
C GLU A 70 10.47 6.77 2.63
N LEU A 71 9.15 6.67 2.79
CA LEU A 71 8.46 6.72 4.08
C LEU A 71 8.67 5.46 4.93
N LYS A 72 9.33 4.44 4.38
CA LYS A 72 9.60 3.15 5.04
C LYS A 72 8.33 2.49 5.57
N LEU A 73 7.24 2.61 4.80
CA LEU A 73 6.00 1.89 5.09
C LEU A 73 6.22 0.37 4.95
N PRO A 74 5.42 -0.47 5.64
CA PRO A 74 5.68 -1.90 5.76
C PRO A 74 5.42 -2.64 4.44
N LEU A 75 6.42 -2.65 3.55
CA LEU A 75 6.36 -3.25 2.22
C LEU A 75 6.81 -4.72 2.18
N ASP A 76 7.47 -5.20 3.25
CA ASP A 76 7.97 -6.58 3.32
C ASP A 76 6.95 -7.48 4.04
N GLN A 77 6.17 -8.20 3.23
CA GLN A 77 5.15 -9.15 3.69
C GLN A 77 5.72 -10.33 4.50
N TYR A 78 7.02 -10.60 4.44
CA TYR A 78 7.63 -11.73 5.14
C TYR A 78 8.15 -11.33 6.51
N SER A 79 8.77 -10.15 6.63
CA SER A 79 9.24 -9.64 7.91
C SER A 79 8.13 -9.03 8.76
N ASP A 80 7.13 -8.41 8.12
CA ASP A 80 5.99 -7.77 8.78
C ASP A 80 4.67 -8.06 8.02
N PRO A 81 4.13 -9.28 8.14
CA PRO A 81 2.89 -9.66 7.45
C PRO A 81 1.69 -8.80 7.85
N GLN A 82 1.60 -8.43 9.13
CA GLN A 82 0.47 -7.65 9.67
C GLN A 82 0.53 -6.19 9.19
N GLY A 83 1.69 -5.55 9.28
CA GLY A 83 1.90 -4.20 8.76
C GLY A 83 1.69 -4.14 7.25
N TYR A 84 2.19 -5.13 6.52
CA TYR A 84 1.97 -5.26 5.08
C TYR A 84 0.49 -5.36 4.74
N GLN A 85 -0.27 -6.24 5.41
CA GLN A 85 -1.71 -6.35 5.20
C GLN A 85 -2.41 -5.02 5.48
N CYS A 86 -2.09 -4.37 6.60
CA CYS A 86 -2.66 -3.06 6.95
C CYS A 86 -2.36 -1.99 5.90
N LEU A 87 -1.13 -1.98 5.35
CA LEU A 87 -0.75 -1.07 4.27
C LEU A 87 -1.57 -1.33 3.01
N MET A 88 -1.72 -2.59 2.61
CA MET A 88 -2.50 -2.97 1.44
C MET A 88 -3.96 -2.54 1.55
N GLU A 89 -4.61 -2.81 2.69
CA GLU A 89 -5.99 -2.36 2.97
C GLU A 89 -6.12 -0.83 2.90
N VAL A 90 -5.15 -0.10 3.47
CA VAL A 90 -5.15 1.37 3.40
C VAL A 90 -5.02 1.84 1.95
N LEU A 91 -4.07 1.30 1.18
CA LEU A 91 -3.81 1.74 -0.20
C LEU A 91 -4.97 1.45 -1.15
N GLU A 92 -5.72 0.36 -0.93
CA GLU A 92 -6.94 0.07 -1.69
C GLU A 92 -7.99 1.18 -1.60
N THR A 93 -8.04 1.90 -0.46
CA THR A 93 -8.96 3.06 -0.31
C THR A 93 -8.51 4.30 -1.08
N TYR A 94 -7.23 4.37 -1.48
CA TYR A 94 -6.66 5.49 -2.25
C TYR A 94 -6.62 5.21 -3.75
N ASP A 95 -6.04 4.07 -4.15
CA ASP A 95 -5.84 3.67 -5.54
C ASP A 95 -5.54 2.18 -5.63
N GLN A 96 -6.45 1.39 -6.20
CA GLN A 96 -6.28 -0.05 -6.37
C GLN A 96 -5.09 -0.41 -7.30
N GLY A 97 -4.72 0.48 -8.22
CA GLY A 97 -3.53 0.28 -9.05
C GLY A 97 -2.24 0.26 -8.23
N LEU A 98 -2.19 1.03 -7.14
CA LEU A 98 -1.00 1.17 -6.28
C LEU A 98 -0.82 -0.05 -5.39
N SER A 99 -1.92 -0.54 -4.81
CA SER A 99 -1.90 -1.80 -4.07
C SER A 99 -1.50 -2.95 -5.00
N ALA A 100 -2.14 -3.08 -6.18
CA ALA A 100 -1.81 -4.12 -7.15
C ALA A 100 -0.34 -4.09 -7.58
N ARG A 101 0.22 -2.90 -7.82
CA ARG A 101 1.63 -2.71 -8.14
C ARG A 101 2.56 -3.25 -7.06
N ILE A 102 2.29 -2.92 -5.79
CA ILE A 102 3.10 -3.39 -4.66
C ILE A 102 3.01 -4.90 -4.53
N ALA A 103 1.80 -5.46 -4.61
CA ALA A 103 1.58 -6.90 -4.55
C ALA A 103 2.34 -7.65 -5.65
N LEU A 104 2.24 -7.21 -6.91
CA LEU A 104 2.96 -7.86 -8.02
C LEU A 104 4.48 -7.85 -7.81
N HIS A 105 5.02 -6.77 -7.25
CA HIS A 105 6.45 -6.68 -6.94
C HIS A 105 6.85 -7.60 -5.79
N SER A 106 6.13 -7.55 -4.67
CA SER A 106 6.47 -8.28 -3.44
C SER A 106 6.17 -9.78 -3.55
N SER A 107 5.00 -10.15 -4.09
CA SER A 107 4.53 -11.54 -4.14
C SER A 107 4.97 -12.23 -5.41
N VAL A 108 4.76 -11.67 -6.60
CA VAL A 108 5.07 -12.39 -7.85
C VAL A 108 6.57 -12.35 -8.12
N PHE A 109 7.15 -11.15 -8.24
CA PHE A 109 8.56 -11.03 -8.58
C PHE A 109 9.48 -11.51 -7.46
N GLY A 110 9.21 -11.10 -6.21
CA GLY A 110 9.95 -11.57 -5.04
C GLY A 110 9.99 -13.10 -4.93
N MET A 111 8.84 -13.77 -5.04
CA MET A 111 8.79 -15.24 -4.97
C MET A 111 9.40 -15.92 -6.20
N ALA A 112 9.21 -15.37 -7.40
CA ALA A 112 9.80 -15.95 -8.62
C ALA A 112 11.34 -15.94 -8.53
N VAL A 113 11.95 -14.80 -8.15
CA VAL A 113 13.41 -14.73 -8.01
C VAL A 113 13.91 -15.63 -6.88
N ALA A 114 13.19 -15.68 -5.74
CA ALA A 114 13.57 -16.55 -4.62
C ALA A 114 13.48 -18.04 -4.98
N SER A 115 12.44 -18.46 -5.71
CA SER A 115 12.22 -19.86 -6.11
C SER A 115 13.18 -20.35 -7.21
N MET A 116 13.70 -19.44 -8.05
CA MET A 116 14.74 -19.75 -9.05
C MET A 116 16.14 -19.97 -8.43
N GLY A 117 16.30 -19.69 -7.13
CA GLY A 117 17.17 -20.42 -6.21
C GLY A 117 18.56 -20.82 -6.72
N THR A 118 19.44 -19.86 -7.00
CA THR A 118 20.89 -20.10 -7.08
C THR A 118 21.66 -18.93 -6.46
N LYS A 119 22.86 -19.17 -5.90
CA LYS A 119 23.74 -18.13 -5.32
C LYS A 119 23.97 -16.93 -6.25
N ARG A 120 23.87 -17.16 -7.57
CA ARG A 120 23.98 -16.13 -8.62
C ARG A 120 22.92 -15.03 -8.54
N HIS A 121 21.77 -15.29 -7.90
CA HIS A 121 20.66 -14.33 -7.82
C HIS A 121 20.57 -13.62 -6.46
N GLU A 122 21.50 -13.86 -5.52
CA GLU A 122 21.48 -13.23 -4.19
C GLU A 122 21.50 -11.70 -4.28
N GLU A 123 22.32 -11.14 -5.17
CA GLU A 123 22.36 -9.69 -5.39
C GLU A 123 21.03 -9.16 -5.96
N LEU A 124 20.41 -9.90 -6.89
CA LEU A 124 19.11 -9.54 -7.45
C LEU A 124 18.02 -9.59 -6.38
N ILE A 125 18.00 -10.63 -5.54
CA ILE A 125 17.06 -10.76 -4.41
C ILE A 125 17.24 -9.59 -3.44
N ARG A 126 18.49 -9.24 -3.10
CA ARG A 126 18.79 -8.08 -2.24
C ARG A 126 18.24 -6.79 -2.84
N LYS A 127 18.50 -6.55 -4.13
CA LYS A 127 18.01 -5.37 -4.85
C LYS A 127 16.48 -5.34 -4.94
N THR A 128 15.83 -6.48 -5.16
CA THR A 128 14.37 -6.60 -5.18
C THR A 128 13.75 -6.25 -3.82
N LYS A 129 14.30 -6.79 -2.72
CA LYS A 129 13.86 -6.48 -1.35
C LYS A 129 14.09 -5.02 -0.98
N ALA A 130 15.20 -4.45 -1.43
CA ALA A 130 15.52 -3.05 -1.23
C ALA A 130 14.70 -2.11 -2.15
N ASN A 131 13.83 -2.65 -3.03
CA ASN A 131 13.11 -1.89 -4.06
C ASN A 131 14.03 -1.13 -5.02
N GLU A 132 15.30 -1.55 -5.16
CA GLU A 132 16.29 -1.00 -6.10
C GLU A 132 16.05 -1.49 -7.53
N VAL A 133 15.48 -2.71 -7.69
CA VAL A 133 15.05 -3.29 -8.97
C VAL A 133 13.58 -3.68 -8.84
N THR A 134 12.75 -3.34 -9.84
CA THR A 134 11.31 -3.64 -9.83
C THR A 134 10.89 -4.45 -11.05
N ILE A 135 9.80 -5.22 -10.93
CA ILE A 135 9.29 -6.05 -12.03
C ILE A 135 9.04 -5.26 -13.33
N PHE A 136 8.64 -3.99 -13.23
CA PHE A 136 8.40 -3.11 -14.38
C PHE A 136 9.67 -2.77 -15.16
N TRP A 137 10.83 -2.71 -14.49
CA TRP A 137 12.11 -2.54 -15.18
C TRP A 137 12.51 -3.77 -15.99
N ILE A 138 12.09 -4.97 -15.57
CA ILE A 138 12.44 -6.23 -16.28
C ILE A 138 11.52 -6.46 -17.47
N LEU A 139 10.21 -6.21 -17.33
CA LEU A 139 9.27 -6.27 -18.45
C LEU A 139 9.65 -5.26 -19.55
N ALA A 140 10.08 -4.06 -19.18
CA ALA A 140 10.53 -3.06 -20.15
C ALA A 140 11.82 -3.45 -20.90
N ILE A 141 12.65 -4.35 -20.36
CA ILE A 141 13.82 -4.90 -21.05
C ILE A 141 13.45 -6.14 -21.88
N ALA A 142 12.40 -6.88 -21.51
CA ALA A 142 11.95 -8.04 -22.27
C ALA A 142 11.20 -7.67 -23.56
N ASP A 143 10.61 -6.47 -23.61
CA ASP A 143 9.86 -5.95 -24.75
C ASP A 143 10.70 -5.05 -25.70
N GLY A 144 12.03 -5.00 -25.52
CA GLY A 144 12.98 -4.22 -26.34
C GLY A 144 14.07 -5.08 -26.95
#